data_AF-A0A0W0VV41-F1
#
_entry.id   AF-A0A0W0VV41-F1
#
_cell.length_a   1.000
_cell.length_b   1.000
_cell.length_c   1.000
_cell.angle_alpha   90.00
_cell.angle_beta   90.00
_cell.angle_gamma   90.00
#
_symmetry.space_group_name_H-M   'P 1'
#
loop_
_entity.id
_entity.type
_entity.pdbx_description
1 polymer ?
#
loop_
_entity_poly.entity_id
_entity_poly.type
_entity_poly.pdbx_seq_one_letter_code
_entity_poly.pdbx_strand_id
1 'polypeptide(L)'
;MSSPDLVTIIGNVSRSLFPIQYLLSGGAYVLGILLFITAIFKLKKIGESGGRRSSERVFVPLVYLLGAGALLYLPSAVSVLANSTFGTGNILQYSQYNPYDIYNSMGYLIQTAGLIWFIRGCVLLVHASEPGVQWGPKGLVFLCAGILAMNYQNTVNMVAAAMGWLQSVSLSIRNFPGF
;
A
#
# COMPACT_ATOMS: atom_id res chain seq x y z
N MET A 1 8.24 -20.45 36.16
CA MET A 1 7.70 -20.59 34.79
C MET A 1 7.54 -19.18 34.25
N SER A 2 8.58 -18.68 33.59
CA SER A 2 8.65 -17.32 33.06
C SER A 2 7.63 -17.19 31.93
N SER A 3 6.81 -16.15 31.94
CA SER A 3 5.91 -15.80 30.85
C SER A 3 6.63 -15.95 29.51
N PRO A 4 6.01 -16.51 28.46
CA PRO A 4 6.63 -16.55 27.15
C PRO A 4 7.06 -15.13 26.79
N ASP A 5 8.38 -14.94 26.74
CA ASP A 5 8.99 -13.64 26.59
C ASP A 5 8.41 -13.01 25.32
N LEU A 6 7.88 -11.80 25.41
CA LEU A 6 7.18 -11.12 24.31
C LEU A 6 8.05 -11.11 23.04
N VAL A 7 9.36 -11.03 23.23
CA VAL A 7 10.41 -11.16 22.22
C VAL A 7 10.37 -12.51 21.49
N THR A 8 10.18 -13.61 22.22
CA THR A 8 10.07 -14.96 21.65
C THR A 8 8.77 -15.14 20.86
N ILE A 9 7.65 -14.60 21.36
CA ILE A 9 6.37 -14.63 20.65
C ILE A 9 6.46 -13.84 19.34
N ILE A 10 6.96 -12.60 19.39
CA ILE A 10 7.13 -11.72 18.21
C ILE A 10 8.15 -12.33 17.23
N GLY A 11 9.23 -12.93 17.73
CA GLY A 11 10.21 -13.66 16.93
C GLY A 11 9.60 -14.83 16.15
N ASN A 12 8.76 -15.63 16.79
CA ASN A 12 8.08 -16.77 16.13
C ASN A 12 7.00 -16.32 15.12
N VAL A 13 6.26 -15.26 15.43
CA VAL A 13 5.28 -14.68 14.50
C VAL A 13 5.99 -14.11 13.26
N SER A 14 7.08 -13.37 13.44
CA SER A 14 7.83 -12.79 12.31
C SER A 14 8.43 -13.85 11.38
N ARG A 15 8.92 -14.98 11.91
CA ARG A 15 9.36 -16.12 11.07
C ARG A 15 8.21 -16.71 10.25
N SER A 16 7.01 -16.75 10.82
CA SER A 16 5.81 -17.25 10.13
C SER A 16 5.34 -16.31 9.00
N LEU A 17 5.77 -15.05 9.00
CA LEU A 17 5.41 -14.09 7.95
C LEU A 17 6.18 -14.27 6.64
N PHE A 18 7.34 -14.90 6.65
CA PHE A 18 8.12 -15.13 5.42
C PHE A 18 7.30 -15.91 4.36
N PRO A 19 6.72 -17.09 4.67
CA PRO A 19 5.81 -17.79 3.76
C PRO A 19 4.60 -16.95 3.33
N ILE A 20 4.08 -16.12 4.25
CA ILE A 20 2.90 -15.28 3.99
C ILE A 20 3.21 -14.19 2.95
N GLN A 21 4.42 -13.62 2.94
CA GLN A 21 4.82 -12.67 1.91
C GLN A 21 4.88 -13.32 0.51
N TYR A 22 5.39 -14.55 0.40
CA TYR A 22 5.35 -15.29 -0.86
C TYR A 22 3.91 -15.58 -1.30
N LEU A 23 3.04 -15.99 -0.36
CA LEU A 23 1.62 -16.20 -0.64
C LEU A 23 0.92 -14.91 -1.07
N LEU A 24 1.24 -13.77 -0.46
CA LEU A 24 0.72 -12.46 -0.84
C LEU A 24 1.18 -12.04 -2.25
N SER A 25 2.46 -12.25 -2.56
CA SER A 25 2.98 -11.97 -3.90
C SER A 25 2.34 -12.87 -4.97
N GLY A 26 2.20 -14.17 -4.71
CA GLY A 26 1.49 -15.09 -5.59
C GLY A 26 0.00 -14.74 -5.74
N GLY A 27 -0.66 -14.38 -4.64
CA GLY A 27 -2.05 -13.91 -4.65
C GLY A 27 -2.22 -12.62 -5.45
N ALA A 28 -1.28 -11.67 -5.35
CA ALA A 28 -1.27 -10.46 -6.15
C ALA A 28 -1.13 -10.75 -7.65
N TYR A 29 -0.28 -11.70 -8.03
CA TYR A 29 -0.18 -12.15 -9.42
C TYR A 29 -1.49 -12.73 -9.95
N VAL A 30 -2.11 -13.64 -9.19
CA VAL A 30 -3.40 -14.25 -9.58
C VAL A 30 -4.49 -13.18 -9.72
N LEU A 31 -4.60 -12.26 -8.74
CA LEU A 31 -5.54 -11.15 -8.80
C LEU A 31 -5.25 -10.22 -9.99
N GLY A 32 -3.98 -9.90 -10.25
CA GLY A 32 -3.56 -9.09 -11.39
C GLY A 32 -3.99 -9.70 -12.72
N ILE A 33 -3.82 -11.02 -12.90
CA ILE A 33 -4.26 -11.74 -14.09
C ILE A 33 -5.80 -11.70 -14.22
N LEU A 34 -6.54 -11.95 -13.14
CA LEU A 34 -8.01 -11.90 -13.16
C LEU A 34 -8.53 -10.50 -13.55
N LEU A 35 -7.93 -9.45 -13.00
CA LEU A 35 -8.28 -8.07 -13.34
C LEU A 35 -7.90 -7.73 -14.78
N PHE A 36 -6.78 -8.24 -15.29
CA PHE A 36 -6.36 -8.06 -16.68
C PHE A 36 -7.35 -8.70 -17.66
N ILE A 37 -7.75 -9.95 -17.39
CA ILE A 37 -8.77 -10.65 -18.18
C ILE A 37 -10.09 -9.86 -18.16
N THR A 38 -10.50 -9.38 -16.98
CA THR A 38 -11.71 -8.55 -16.82
C THR A 38 -11.62 -7.24 -17.59
N ALA A 39 -10.44 -6.60 -17.63
CA ALA A 39 -10.19 -5.39 -18.40
C ALA A 39 -10.39 -5.63 -19.90
N ILE A 40 -9.86 -6.73 -20.43
CA ILE A 40 -10.03 -7.11 -21.85
C ILE A 40 -11.50 -7.35 -22.18
N PHE A 41 -12.24 -8.07 -21.33
CA PHE A 41 -13.68 -8.29 -21.56
C PHE A 41 -14.47 -6.98 -21.57
N LYS A 42 -14.18 -6.06 -20.64
CA LYS A 42 -14.82 -4.73 -20.61
C LYS A 42 -14.43 -3.89 -21.83
N LEU A 43 -13.17 -3.92 -22.27
CA LEU A 43 -12.73 -3.25 -23.52
C LEU A 43 -13.43 -3.81 -24.75
N LYS A 44 -13.52 -5.14 -24.87
CA LYS A 44 -14.18 -5.82 -25.98
C LYS A 44 -15.64 -5.40 -26.08
N LYS A 45 -16.36 -5.37 -24.94
CA LYS A 45 -17.76 -4.93 -24.86
C LYS A 45 -17.93 -3.47 -25.31
N ILE A 46 -17.01 -2.58 -24.95
CA ILE A 46 -17.03 -1.18 -25.43
C ILE A 46 -16.77 -1.12 -26.94
N GLY A 47 -15.79 -1.87 -27.45
CA GLY A 47 -15.47 -1.93 -28.89
C GLY A 47 -16.61 -2.48 -29.74
N GLU A 48 -17.29 -3.53 -29.27
CA GLU A 48 -18.46 -4.14 -29.93
C GLU A 48 -19.69 -3.23 -29.90
N SER A 49 -19.81 -2.35 -28.89
CA SER A 49 -20.94 -1.42 -28.75
C SER A 49 -20.92 -0.22 -29.73
N GLY A 50 -19.90 -0.12 -30.60
CA GLY A 50 -19.96 0.63 -31.86
C GLY A 50 -20.50 2.07 -31.77
N GLY A 51 -20.17 2.81 -30.71
CA GLY A 51 -20.60 4.20 -30.53
C GLY A 51 -22.12 4.41 -30.34
N ARG A 52 -22.92 3.34 -30.31
CA ARG A 52 -24.37 3.40 -30.15
C ARG A 52 -24.74 2.81 -28.80
N ARG A 53 -24.78 3.70 -27.81
CA ARG A 53 -25.50 3.52 -26.53
C ARG A 53 -24.81 2.65 -25.48
N SER A 54 -23.52 2.86 -25.24
CA SER A 54 -22.89 2.35 -24.01
C SER A 54 -22.64 3.48 -23.01
N SER A 55 -23.40 3.47 -21.91
CA SER A 55 -23.18 4.30 -20.72
C SER A 55 -21.98 3.80 -19.88
N GLU A 56 -21.14 2.92 -20.43
CA GLU A 56 -19.90 2.47 -19.80
C GLU A 56 -18.76 3.41 -20.21
N ARG A 57 -18.25 4.17 -19.24
CA ARG A 57 -17.13 5.07 -19.44
C ARG A 57 -15.88 4.26 -19.81
N VAL A 58 -15.16 4.67 -20.86
CA VAL A 58 -13.85 4.09 -21.26
C VAL A 58 -12.85 4.07 -20.09
N PHE A 59 -13.06 4.93 -19.09
CA PHE A 59 -12.33 4.96 -17.84
C PHE A 59 -12.35 3.63 -17.06
N VAL A 60 -13.45 2.88 -17.08
CA VAL A 60 -13.59 1.63 -16.30
C VAL A 60 -12.54 0.59 -16.71
N PRO A 61 -12.46 0.14 -17.98
CA PRO A 61 -11.43 -0.82 -18.36
C PRO A 61 -10.00 -0.30 -18.19
N LEU A 62 -9.77 1.01 -18.35
CA LEU A 62 -8.44 1.60 -18.14
C LEU A 62 -7.98 1.47 -16.69
N VAL A 63 -8.85 1.75 -15.71
CA VAL A 63 -8.52 1.57 -14.29
C VAL A 63 -8.29 0.11 -13.95
N TYR A 64 -9.07 -0.81 -14.53
CA TYR A 64 -8.84 -2.26 -14.39
C TYR A 64 -7.47 -2.67 -14.92
N LEU A 65 -7.04 -2.12 -16.07
CA LEU A 65 -5.73 -2.38 -16.66
C LEU A 65 -4.60 -1.81 -15.78
N LEU A 66 -4.79 -0.61 -15.26
CA LEU A 66 -3.84 0.04 -14.35
C LEU A 66 -3.68 -0.73 -13.04
N GLY A 67 -4.78 -1.16 -12.43
CA GLY A 67 -4.77 -1.98 -11.22
C GLY A 67 -4.18 -3.38 -11.45
N ALA A 68 -4.46 -3.98 -12.61
CA ALA A 68 -3.85 -5.25 -13.02
C ALA A 68 -2.33 -5.10 -13.17
N GLY A 69 -1.86 -4.06 -13.87
CA GLY A 69 -0.43 -3.77 -14.02
C GLY A 69 0.26 -3.52 -12.68
N ALA A 70 -0.39 -2.77 -11.78
CA ALA A 70 0.13 -2.50 -10.44
C ALA A 70 0.25 -3.76 -9.58
N LEU A 71 -0.67 -4.73 -9.70
CA LEU A 71 -0.63 -5.98 -8.94
C LEU A 71 0.30 -7.03 -9.55
N LEU A 72 0.39 -7.10 -10.88
CA LEU A 72 1.27 -8.03 -11.59
C LEU A 72 2.74 -7.63 -11.38
N TYR A 73 3.02 -6.33 -11.42
CA TYR A 73 4.33 -5.76 -11.11
C TYR A 73 4.37 -5.14 -9.71
N LEU A 74 3.83 -5.85 -8.71
CA LEU A 74 3.70 -5.32 -7.34
C LEU A 74 4.99 -4.69 -6.81
N PRO A 75 6.17 -5.35 -6.86
CA PRO A 75 7.39 -4.77 -6.32
C PRO A 75 7.74 -3.44 -7.00
N SER A 76 7.59 -3.39 -8.32
CA SER A 76 7.84 -2.19 -9.11
C SER A 76 6.81 -1.09 -8.82
N ALA A 77 5.52 -1.44 -8.75
CA ALA A 77 4.45 -0.49 -8.46
C ALA A 77 4.62 0.17 -7.10
N VAL A 78 4.93 -0.61 -6.06
CA VAL A 78 5.24 -0.11 -4.72
C VAL A 78 6.49 0.78 -4.77
N SER A 79 7.55 0.35 -5.45
CA SER A 79 8.77 1.13 -5.56
C SER A 79 8.55 2.49 -6.25
N VAL A 80 7.78 2.53 -7.33
CA VAL A 80 7.48 3.76 -8.07
C VAL A 80 6.67 4.70 -7.18
N LEU A 81 5.60 4.21 -6.54
CA LEU A 81 4.73 5.04 -5.72
C LEU A 81 5.45 5.61 -4.50
N ALA A 82 6.29 4.82 -3.85
CA ALA A 82 7.07 5.28 -2.72
C ALA A 82 8.26 6.17 -3.13
N ASN A 83 8.89 5.96 -4.29
CA ASN A 83 9.82 6.94 -4.86
C ASN A 83 9.12 8.27 -5.15
N SER A 84 7.89 8.24 -5.68
CA SER A 84 7.11 9.46 -5.91
C SER A 84 6.68 10.15 -4.61
N THR A 85 6.42 9.39 -3.55
CA THR A 85 5.93 9.95 -2.27
C THR A 85 7.06 10.43 -1.36
N PHE A 86 8.19 9.70 -1.33
CA PHE A 86 9.26 9.90 -0.36
C PHE A 86 10.64 10.12 -0.98
N GLY A 87 10.79 10.02 -2.31
CA GLY A 87 12.10 10.12 -2.98
C GLY A 87 13.06 8.97 -2.67
N THR A 88 12.58 7.87 -2.09
CA THR A 88 13.42 6.74 -1.65
C THR A 88 13.20 5.48 -2.50
N GLY A 89 14.31 4.91 -2.98
CA GLY A 89 14.33 3.72 -3.82
C GLY A 89 14.37 2.41 -3.01
N ASN A 90 13.61 1.43 -3.47
CA ASN A 90 13.62 0.02 -3.03
C ASN A 90 13.29 -0.25 -1.54
N ILE A 91 12.13 0.21 -1.11
CA ILE A 91 11.53 -0.01 0.23
C ILE A 91 11.28 -1.50 0.55
N LEU A 92 11.13 -2.35 -0.46
CA LEU A 92 10.93 -3.80 -0.29
C LEU A 92 12.26 -4.56 -0.16
N GLN A 93 13.40 -3.87 -0.12
CA GLN A 93 14.69 -4.52 0.10
C GLN A 93 14.71 -5.10 1.52
N TYR A 94 14.80 -6.43 1.59
CA TYR A 94 14.91 -7.20 2.83
C TYR A 94 16.04 -6.64 3.69
N SER A 95 15.71 -5.91 4.77
CA SER A 95 16.68 -5.58 5.82
C SER A 95 17.16 -6.89 6.45
N GLN A 96 18.46 -7.03 6.69
CA GLN A 96 19.06 -8.22 7.30
C GLN A 96 18.28 -8.61 8.57
N TYR A 97 17.53 -9.70 8.50
CA TYR A 97 16.62 -10.12 9.56
C TYR A 97 17.43 -10.64 10.76
N ASN A 98 17.46 -9.87 11.85
CA ASN A 98 18.01 -10.31 13.13
C ASN A 98 16.86 -10.63 14.11
N PRO A 99 16.58 -11.91 14.40
CA PRO A 99 15.46 -12.34 15.26
C PRO A 99 15.60 -11.93 16.73
N TYR A 100 16.77 -11.44 17.16
CA TYR A 100 17.00 -10.95 18.53
C TYR A 100 16.67 -9.46 18.70
N ASP A 101 16.35 -8.76 17.61
CA ASP A 101 16.00 -7.36 17.63
C ASP A 101 14.49 -7.18 17.40
N ILE A 102 13.80 -6.78 18.46
CA ILE A 102 12.34 -6.53 18.46
C ILE A 102 12.00 -5.50 17.38
N TYR A 103 12.88 -4.53 17.14
CA TYR A 103 12.67 -3.46 16.18
C TYR A 103 12.57 -4.00 14.74
N ASN A 104 13.50 -4.86 14.34
CA ASN A 104 13.48 -5.50 13.02
C ASN A 104 12.27 -6.43 12.87
N SER A 105 11.93 -7.18 13.92
CA SER A 105 10.77 -8.09 13.90
C SER A 105 9.44 -7.34 13.76
N MET A 106 9.29 -6.20 14.43
CA MET A 106 8.13 -5.31 14.25
C MET A 106 8.11 -4.65 12.87
N GLY A 107 9.27 -4.27 12.33
CA GLY A 107 9.38 -3.73 10.97
C GLY A 107 8.81 -4.68 9.91
N TYR A 108 9.15 -5.97 9.99
CA TYR A 108 8.61 -7.00 9.08
C TYR A 108 7.09 -7.19 9.22
N LEU A 109 6.55 -7.11 10.45
CA LEU A 109 5.11 -7.15 10.70
C LEU A 109 4.39 -5.98 10.03
N ILE A 110 4.89 -4.77 10.24
CA ILE A 110 4.32 -3.53 9.70
C ILE A 110 4.39 -3.54 8.17
N GLN A 111 5.52 -3.92 7.59
CA GLN A 111 5.70 -3.98 6.14
C GLN A 111 4.75 -5.01 5.50
N THR A 112 4.57 -6.17 6.12
CA THR A 112 3.64 -7.22 5.63
C THR A 112 2.19 -6.75 5.70
N ALA A 113 1.79 -6.08 6.79
CA ALA A 113 0.47 -5.48 6.90
C ALA A 113 0.25 -4.36 5.85
N GLY A 114 1.27 -3.54 5.60
CA GLY A 114 1.27 -2.52 4.56
C GLY A 114 1.07 -3.10 3.16
N LEU A 115 1.72 -4.23 2.87
CA LEU A 115 1.53 -4.97 1.61
C LEU A 115 0.09 -5.45 1.44
N ILE A 116 -0.53 -6.00 2.49
CA ILE A 116 -1.94 -6.45 2.47
C ILE A 116 -2.87 -5.27 2.20
N TRP A 117 -2.68 -4.15 2.89
CA TRP A 117 -3.48 -2.94 2.67
C TRP A 117 -3.29 -2.35 1.27
N PHE A 118 -2.07 -2.40 0.73
CA PHE A 118 -1.81 -1.96 -0.63
C PHE A 118 -2.55 -2.80 -1.67
N ILE A 119 -2.44 -4.13 -1.60
CA ILE A 119 -3.16 -5.06 -2.48
C ILE A 119 -4.67 -4.79 -2.40
N ARG A 120 -5.20 -4.65 -1.18
CA ARG A 120 -6.61 -4.33 -0.96
C ARG A 120 -7.00 -2.96 -1.54
N GLY A 121 -6.15 -1.95 -1.40
CA GLY A 121 -6.34 -0.62 -1.96
C GLY A 121 -6.44 -0.64 -3.48
N CYS A 122 -5.54 -1.35 -4.15
CA CYS A 122 -5.59 -1.56 -5.60
C CYS A 122 -6.90 -2.22 -6.05
N VAL A 123 -7.33 -3.30 -5.37
CA VAL A 123 -8.58 -3.99 -5.70
C VAL A 123 -9.80 -3.09 -5.50
N LEU A 124 -9.86 -2.34 -4.39
CA LEU A 124 -10.98 -1.43 -4.10
C LEU A 124 -11.06 -0.27 -5.10
N LEU A 125 -9.92 0.26 -5.54
CA LEU A 125 -9.89 1.31 -6.56
C LEU A 125 -10.40 0.83 -7.91
N VAL A 126 -10.06 -0.41 -8.28
CA VAL A 126 -10.55 -1.04 -9.50
C VAL A 126 -12.07 -1.21 -9.46
N HIS A 127 -12.62 -1.71 -8.34
CA HIS A 127 -14.07 -1.84 -8.19
C HIS A 127 -14.80 -0.49 -8.11
N ALA A 128 -14.17 0.54 -7.55
CA ALA A 128 -14.73 1.89 -7.52
C ALA A 128 -14.90 2.53 -8.91
N SER A 129 -14.26 1.97 -9.95
CA SER A 129 -14.48 2.42 -11.32
C SER A 129 -15.83 1.99 -11.89
N GLU A 130 -16.53 1.04 -11.25
CA GLU A 130 -17.83 0.57 -11.72
C GLU A 130 -18.96 1.57 -11.43
N PRO A 131 -19.89 1.77 -12.38
CA PRO A 131 -20.99 2.72 -12.21
C PRO A 131 -21.89 2.30 -11.04
N GLY A 132 -22.08 3.21 -10.07
CA GLY A 132 -22.91 2.99 -8.87
C GLY A 132 -22.13 2.65 -7.59
N VAL A 133 -20.79 2.57 -7.65
CA VAL A 133 -19.93 2.10 -6.55
C VAL A 133 -19.09 3.26 -5.99
N GLN A 134 -19.50 3.87 -4.87
CA GLN A 134 -18.83 5.06 -4.28
C GLN A 134 -17.60 4.74 -3.40
N TRP A 135 -16.85 3.68 -3.71
CA TRP A 135 -15.76 3.19 -2.85
C TRP A 135 -14.38 3.78 -3.19
N GLY A 136 -14.33 4.74 -4.14
CA GLY A 136 -13.09 5.35 -4.63
C GLY A 136 -12.20 5.98 -3.54
N PRO A 137 -12.75 6.87 -2.68
CA PRO A 137 -11.97 7.47 -1.60
C PRO A 137 -11.42 6.44 -0.62
N LYS A 138 -12.18 5.37 -0.32
CA LYS A 138 -11.73 4.30 0.57
C LYS A 138 -10.57 3.51 -0.02
N GLY A 139 -10.63 3.20 -1.32
CA GLY A 139 -9.52 2.53 -2.02
C GLY A 139 -8.23 3.36 -1.99
N LEU A 140 -8.32 4.68 -2.21
CA LEU A 140 -7.17 5.58 -2.13
C LEU A 140 -6.55 5.60 -0.74
N VAL A 141 -7.37 5.65 0.32
CA VAL A 141 -6.86 5.65 1.71
C VAL A 141 -6.09 4.36 2.00
N PHE A 142 -6.60 3.20 1.60
CA PHE A 142 -5.89 1.93 1.80
C PHE A 142 -4.60 1.83 0.97
N LEU A 143 -4.61 2.35 -0.26
CA LEU A 143 -3.42 2.39 -1.10
C LEU A 143 -2.33 3.29 -0.48
N CYS A 144 -2.69 4.50 -0.08
CA CYS A 144 -1.76 5.43 0.58
C CYS A 144 -1.27 4.89 1.93
N ALA A 145 -2.17 4.39 2.78
CA ALA A 145 -1.81 3.77 4.05
C ALA A 145 -0.86 2.58 3.87
N GLY A 146 -1.08 1.77 2.83
CA GLY A 146 -0.18 0.66 2.47
C GLY A 146 1.23 1.14 2.12
N ILE A 147 1.37 2.18 1.31
CA ILE A 147 2.69 2.75 0.93
C ILE A 147 3.40 3.35 2.15
N LEU A 148 2.68 4.11 2.98
CA LEU A 148 3.23 4.69 4.21
C LEU A 148 3.69 3.60 5.19
N ALA A 149 2.91 2.52 5.35
CA ALA A 149 3.24 1.40 6.22
C ALA A 149 4.42 0.57 5.67
N MET A 150 4.47 0.32 4.36
CA MET A 150 5.64 -0.34 3.75
C MET A 150 6.91 0.48 3.93
N ASN A 151 6.79 1.81 3.88
CA ASN A 151 7.88 2.75 4.13
C ASN A 151 7.86 3.34 5.55
N TYR A 152 7.67 2.47 6.57
CA TYR A 152 7.44 2.94 7.94
C TYR A 152 8.57 3.83 8.46
N GLN A 153 9.83 3.57 8.10
CA GLN A 153 10.97 4.36 8.57
C GLN A 153 10.89 5.82 8.11
N ASN A 154 10.61 6.04 6.82
CA ASN A 154 10.44 7.39 6.30
C ASN A 154 9.16 8.04 6.82
N THR A 155 8.09 7.26 7.04
CA THR A 155 6.87 7.75 7.68
C THR A 155 7.13 8.23 9.11
N VAL A 156 7.90 7.50 9.91
CA VAL A 156 8.28 7.90 11.28
C VAL A 156 9.13 9.16 11.25
N ASN A 157 10.12 9.24 10.35
CA ASN A 157 10.95 10.44 10.19
C ASN A 157 10.12 11.66 9.78
N MET A 158 9.14 11.48 8.89
CA MET A 158 8.22 12.53 8.47
C MET A 158 7.34 13.01 9.62
N VAL A 159 6.82 12.10 10.45
CA VAL A 159 6.04 12.45 11.64
C VAL A 159 6.93 13.17 12.66
N ALA A 160 8.16 12.72 12.87
CA ALA A 160 9.11 13.39 13.76
C ALA A 160 9.43 14.82 13.28
N ALA A 161 9.63 15.02 11.97
CA ALA A 161 9.82 16.34 11.38
C ALA A 161 8.59 17.25 11.56
N ALA A 162 7.38 16.72 11.37
CA ALA A 162 6.15 17.46 11.60
C ALA A 162 5.99 17.87 13.07
N MET A 163 6.33 16.99 14.02
CA MET A 163 6.35 17.31 15.44
C MET A 163 7.38 18.39 15.77
N GLY A 164 8.56 18.35 15.17
CA GLY A 164 9.58 19.40 15.30
C GLY A 164 9.09 20.76 14.79
N TRP A 165 8.37 20.77 13.65
CA TRP A 165 7.76 21.99 13.14
C TRP A 165 6.71 22.55 14.11
N LEU A 166 5.82 21.70 14.64
CA LEU A 166 4.82 22.12 15.64
C LEU A 166 5.48 22.68 16.92
N GLN A 167 6.57 22.07 17.37
CA GLN A 167 7.35 22.59 18.51
C GLN A 167 7.93 23.97 18.21
N SER A 168 8.51 24.18 17.02
CA SER A 168 9.05 25.48 16.62
C SER A 168 7.98 26.58 16.53
N VAL A 169 6.80 26.26 15.98
CA VAL A 169 5.66 27.18 15.91
C VAL A 169 5.16 27.50 17.31
N SER A 170 5.04 26.51 18.19
CA SER A 170 4.64 26.70 19.59
C SER A 170 5.60 27.63 20.33
N LEU A 171 6.92 27.43 20.18
CA LEU A 171 7.94 28.30 20.76
C LEU A 171 7.90 29.71 20.17
N SER A 172 7.66 29.85 18.87
CA SER A 172 7.52 31.15 18.21
C SER A 172 6.31 31.93 18.74
N ILE A 173 5.15 31.28 18.91
CA ILE A 173 3.93 31.89 19.47
C ILE A 173 4.16 32.32 20.93
N ARG A 174 4.85 31.49 21.72
CA ARG A 174 5.18 31.82 23.12
C ARG A 174 6.11 33.02 23.26
N ASN A 175 6.95 33.28 22.26
CA ASN A 175 7.90 34.38 22.25
C ASN A 175 7.38 35.64 21.53
N PHE A 176 6.11 35.69 21.12
CA PHE A 176 5.52 36.90 20.53
C PHE A 176 5.34 37.97 21.62
N PRO A 177 5.90 39.18 21.46
CA PRO A 177 5.94 40.22 22.50
C PRO A 177 4.59 40.95 22.72
N GLY A 178 3.46 40.28 22.49
CA GLY A 178 2.11 40.86 22.50
C GLY A 178 1.14 40.29 23.54
N PHE A 179 1.55 39.32 24.35
CA PHE A 179 0.87 38.89 25.59
C PHE A 179 1.91 38.52 26.66
#